data_AF-A0A545VK27-F1
#
_entry.id   AF-A0A545VK27-F1
#
_cell.length_a   1.000
_cell.length_b   1.000
_cell.length_c   1.000
_cell.angle_alpha   90.00
_cell.angle_beta   90.00
_cell.angle_gamma   90.00
#
_symmetry.space_group_name_H-M   'P 1'
#
loop_
_entity.id
_entity.type
_entity.pdbx_description
1 polymer ?
#
loop_
_entity_poly.entity_id
_entity_poly.type
_entity_poly.pdbx_seq_one_letter_code
_entity_poly.pdbx_strand_id
1 'polypeptide(L)'
;MGSELGNTAETKPETRLNGLGVFYIVFAIVWTLTLFGGMAYLWLRRNTQILRIRGLPISFAGILLMHVYWVCATTGYVYGPLMPEVAEYWIMGIWLPLGIALFHASNTRFLYVANAQKKYAKRTTEPYRIFTRRPGRVSLREAVKVWWQQLDYSNKTLATVGVGMSLHVSLTVFMFLISRKFHDSYGINGTEVTGTPMERKVAQGRGWEWWPSIFWQLFWAWIVAPVILFRSRNVHDTQGWRLQTIGCCLSGLHAAPMWLIALYAPGMGPVNNYFIPPMWIAVSIMFLEIFTVFVPIWEVRKARNLSQETLESIARWESRQRFGGGGGAKDVKSMHSEVSGTTWASRMSRAAPSVGSSSGGSILTMDALEHTLEKNPEPLQEFSALKDFSGENVAFLMRVRDWKIEHSITVPKSLGSASSALSGSEDEKPPLTPTKTSSRDMFESALHIYLDFISSTCAEFQINLSSQDFRKLESIFEDAARLVVNEESTYDPATPFAEAPRTAADNAAAAFRYVGPIPSGFDENVFADAEISIKYLILTNTWPKYVRQRRSFDATSTAETV
;
A
#
# COMPACT_ATOMS: atom_id res chain seq x y z
N MET A 1 -34.26 -31.51 9.40
CA MET A 1 -33.02 -30.73 9.20
C MET A 1 -33.33 -29.27 9.51
N GLY A 2 -32.51 -28.57 10.29
CA GLY A 2 -32.81 -27.20 10.75
C GLY A 2 -32.43 -26.10 9.74
N SER A 3 -32.93 -24.88 9.89
CA SER A 3 -32.58 -23.72 9.05
C SER A 3 -31.11 -23.29 9.22
N GLU A 4 -30.67 -22.30 8.44
CA GLU A 4 -29.37 -21.61 8.62
C GLU A 4 -29.13 -21.15 10.05
N LEU A 5 -30.17 -20.73 10.76
CA LEU A 5 -30.08 -20.29 12.15
C LEU A 5 -30.24 -21.43 13.17
N GLY A 6 -30.17 -22.69 12.72
CA GLY A 6 -30.39 -23.85 13.59
C GLY A 6 -31.81 -23.92 14.14
N ASN A 7 -32.80 -23.36 13.42
CA ASN A 7 -34.22 -23.49 13.78
C ASN A 7 -34.79 -24.79 13.20
N THR A 8 -35.67 -25.46 13.92
CA THR A 8 -36.44 -26.60 13.43
C THR A 8 -37.91 -26.21 13.39
N ALA A 9 -38.76 -27.03 12.76
CA ALA A 9 -40.21 -26.80 12.75
C ALA A 9 -40.80 -26.69 14.16
N GLU A 10 -40.16 -27.33 15.15
CA GLU A 10 -40.58 -27.32 16.55
C GLU A 10 -39.95 -26.19 17.40
N THR A 11 -39.08 -25.37 16.81
CA THR A 11 -38.43 -24.28 17.54
C THR A 11 -39.46 -23.23 17.97
N LYS A 12 -39.51 -22.93 19.27
CA LYS A 12 -40.35 -21.86 19.82
C LYS A 12 -39.82 -20.47 19.42
N PRO A 13 -40.70 -19.50 19.12
CA PRO A 13 -40.31 -18.13 18.78
C PRO A 13 -39.94 -17.35 20.04
N GLU A 14 -38.83 -17.71 20.67
CA GLU A 14 -38.30 -17.06 21.87
C GLU A 14 -36.78 -16.88 21.78
N THR A 15 -36.24 -15.88 22.50
CA THR A 15 -34.79 -15.68 22.56
C THR A 15 -34.11 -16.82 23.32
N ARG A 16 -33.01 -17.35 22.78
CA ARG A 16 -32.19 -18.35 23.47
C ARG A 16 -31.14 -17.68 24.36
N LEU A 17 -31.51 -17.32 25.59
CA LEU A 17 -30.62 -16.68 26.58
C LEU A 17 -30.06 -17.66 27.63
N ASN A 18 -29.87 -18.92 27.25
CA ASN A 18 -29.13 -19.89 28.07
C ASN A 18 -27.63 -19.52 28.14
N GLY A 19 -26.84 -20.28 28.91
CA GLY A 19 -25.40 -20.01 29.05
C GLY A 19 -24.63 -19.92 27.73
N LEU A 20 -25.04 -20.69 26.71
CA LEU A 20 -24.46 -20.62 25.37
C LEU A 20 -24.81 -19.30 24.65
N GLY A 21 -26.07 -18.85 24.74
CA GLY A 21 -26.49 -17.56 24.19
C GLY A 21 -25.74 -16.39 24.81
N VAL A 22 -25.58 -16.40 26.14
CA VAL A 22 -24.77 -15.40 26.87
C VAL A 22 -23.32 -15.43 26.40
N PHE A 23 -22.73 -16.61 26.23
CA PHE A 23 -21.37 -16.75 25.70
C PHE A 23 -21.23 -16.08 24.33
N TYR A 24 -22.13 -16.33 23.38
CA TYR A 24 -22.05 -15.74 22.05
C TYR A 24 -22.18 -14.22 22.04
N ILE A 25 -23.03 -13.66 22.91
CA ILE A 25 -23.16 -12.21 23.08
C ILE A 25 -21.86 -11.61 23.63
N VAL A 26 -21.32 -12.17 24.71
CA VAL A 26 -20.08 -11.70 25.32
C VAL A 26 -18.92 -11.82 24.33
N PHE A 27 -18.83 -12.94 23.62
CA PHE A 27 -17.81 -13.17 22.60
C PHE A 27 -17.90 -12.14 21.48
N ALA A 28 -19.11 -11.85 20.99
CA ALA A 28 -19.32 -10.82 19.98
C ALA A 28 -18.84 -9.44 20.47
N ILE A 29 -19.24 -9.03 21.68
CA ILE A 29 -18.84 -7.74 22.27
C ILE A 29 -17.31 -7.64 22.41
N VAL A 30 -16.68 -8.64 23.02
CA VAL A 30 -15.23 -8.65 23.25
C VAL A 30 -14.47 -8.58 21.93
N TRP A 31 -14.91 -9.36 20.93
CA TRP A 31 -14.27 -9.39 19.63
C TRP A 31 -14.43 -8.05 18.88
N THR A 32 -15.64 -7.49 18.86
CA THR A 32 -15.90 -6.16 18.29
C THR A 32 -15.02 -5.10 18.94
N LEU A 33 -14.95 -5.01 20.26
CA LEU A 33 -14.11 -4.03 20.95
C LEU A 33 -12.62 -4.19 20.59
N THR A 34 -12.15 -5.44 20.52
CA THR A 34 -10.76 -5.75 20.16
C THR A 34 -10.45 -5.34 18.72
N LEU A 35 -11.35 -5.65 17.78
CA LEU A 35 -11.20 -5.30 16.37
C LEU A 35 -11.18 -3.79 16.16
N PHE A 36 -12.17 -3.07 16.72
CA PHE A 36 -12.27 -1.62 16.60
C PHE A 36 -11.08 -0.92 17.28
N GLY A 37 -10.59 -1.43 18.41
CA GLY A 37 -9.36 -0.94 19.03
C GLY A 37 -8.14 -1.10 18.12
N GLY A 38 -8.03 -2.24 17.42
CA GLY A 38 -6.99 -2.49 16.43
C GLY A 38 -7.09 -1.55 15.22
N MET A 39 -8.28 -1.41 14.65
CA MET A 39 -8.54 -0.50 13.52
C MET A 39 -8.25 0.96 13.89
N ALA A 40 -8.64 1.41 15.08
CA ALA A 40 -8.34 2.74 15.59
C ALA A 40 -6.83 2.98 15.72
N TYR A 41 -6.08 2.02 16.28
CA TYR A 41 -4.62 2.11 16.37
C TYR A 41 -3.96 2.29 14.99
N LEU A 42 -4.41 1.51 14.00
CA LEU A 42 -3.91 1.63 12.63
C LEU A 42 -4.30 2.97 11.99
N TRP A 43 -5.53 3.43 12.20
CA TRP A 43 -6.00 4.71 11.66
C TRP A 43 -5.22 5.92 12.19
N LEU A 44 -4.91 5.91 13.48
CA LEU A 44 -4.11 6.94 14.13
C LEU A 44 -2.67 6.98 13.59
N ARG A 45 -2.17 5.86 13.05
CA ARG A 45 -0.81 5.74 12.49
C ARG A 45 -0.79 5.62 10.96
N ARG A 46 -1.89 5.93 10.29
CA ARG A 46 -2.08 5.77 8.83
C ARG A 46 -1.02 6.48 7.97
N ASN A 47 -0.37 7.52 8.52
CA ASN A 47 0.68 8.28 7.83
C ASN A 47 2.03 7.56 7.76
N THR A 48 2.21 6.45 8.48
CA THR A 48 3.41 5.62 8.34
C THR A 48 3.44 4.93 6.98
N GLN A 49 4.62 4.83 6.34
CA GLN A 49 4.76 4.27 4.99
C GLN A 49 4.14 2.86 4.87
N ILE A 50 4.35 2.02 5.89
CA ILE A 50 3.81 0.65 5.98
C ILE A 50 2.28 0.61 5.82
N LEU A 51 1.58 1.60 6.36
CA LEU A 51 0.11 1.68 6.30
C LEU A 51 -0.39 2.49 5.11
N ARG A 52 0.35 3.52 4.69
CA ARG A 52 0.03 4.37 3.54
C ARG A 52 -0.05 3.56 2.25
N ILE A 53 0.90 2.65 2.02
CA ILE A 53 0.92 1.80 0.82
C ILE A 53 -0.26 0.82 0.76
N ARG A 54 -0.85 0.47 1.91
CA ARG A 54 -1.95 -0.51 2.02
C ARG A 54 -3.32 0.06 1.67
N GLY A 55 -3.52 1.36 1.80
CA GLY A 55 -4.82 2.00 1.50
C GLY A 55 -5.94 1.56 2.46
N LEU A 56 -5.78 1.86 3.75
CA LEU A 56 -6.68 1.45 4.83
C LEU A 56 -8.19 1.67 4.58
N PRO A 57 -8.67 2.77 3.96
CA PRO A 57 -10.11 3.01 3.84
C PRO A 57 -10.89 1.88 3.17
N ILE A 58 -10.38 1.34 2.05
CA ILE A 58 -11.05 0.26 1.31
C ILE A 58 -11.03 -1.04 2.13
N SER A 59 -9.88 -1.34 2.76
CA SER A 59 -9.74 -2.49 3.64
C SER A 59 -10.72 -2.43 4.81
N PHE A 60 -10.83 -1.27 5.47
CA PHE A 60 -11.71 -1.06 6.60
C PHE A 60 -13.18 -1.12 6.21
N ALA A 61 -13.56 -0.58 5.05
CA ALA A 61 -14.93 -0.71 4.55
C ALA A 61 -15.31 -2.18 4.32
N GLY A 62 -14.42 -2.99 3.73
CA GLY A 62 -14.62 -4.43 3.58
C GLY A 62 -14.71 -5.17 4.92
N ILE A 63 -13.79 -4.88 5.84
CA ILE A 63 -13.78 -5.45 7.20
C ILE A 63 -15.07 -5.11 7.94
N LEU A 64 -15.53 -3.86 7.92
CA LEU A 64 -16.75 -3.44 8.62
C LEU A 64 -17.99 -4.16 8.10
N LEU A 65 -18.13 -4.30 6.78
CA LEU A 65 -19.26 -5.06 6.20
C LEU A 65 -19.23 -6.53 6.60
N MET A 66 -18.06 -7.17 6.53
CA MET A 66 -17.89 -8.56 6.97
C MET A 66 -18.11 -8.70 8.48
N HIS A 67 -17.69 -7.71 9.28
CA HIS A 67 -17.84 -7.73 10.72
C HIS A 67 -19.31 -7.62 11.14
N VAL A 68 -20.11 -6.80 10.45
CA VAL A 68 -21.56 -6.76 10.73
C VAL A 68 -22.20 -8.11 10.42
N TYR A 69 -21.85 -8.74 9.29
CA TYR A 69 -22.29 -10.10 9.01
C TYR A 69 -21.82 -11.10 10.09
N TRP A 70 -20.57 -10.98 10.54
CA TRP A 70 -20.02 -11.82 11.62
C TRP A 70 -20.82 -11.68 12.90
N VAL A 71 -21.15 -10.45 13.34
CA VAL A 71 -21.99 -10.21 14.53
C VAL A 71 -23.37 -10.84 14.35
N CYS A 72 -23.99 -10.70 13.17
CA CYS A 72 -25.27 -11.34 12.86
C CYS A 72 -25.17 -12.87 12.97
N ALA A 73 -24.15 -13.49 12.38
CA ALA A 73 -23.97 -14.94 12.42
C ALA A 73 -23.67 -15.44 13.85
N THR A 74 -22.78 -14.77 14.58
CA THR A 74 -22.39 -15.16 15.94
C THR A 74 -23.53 -15.03 16.94
N THR A 75 -24.35 -13.98 16.83
CA THR A 75 -25.52 -13.78 17.70
C THR A 75 -26.80 -14.41 17.15
N GLY A 76 -26.77 -14.96 15.94
CA GLY A 76 -27.89 -15.61 15.26
C GLY A 76 -28.48 -16.78 16.02
N TYR A 77 -27.69 -17.47 16.86
CA TYR A 77 -28.21 -18.49 17.78
C TYR A 77 -29.26 -17.91 18.75
N VAL A 78 -29.05 -16.68 19.23
CA VAL A 78 -29.88 -16.05 20.25
C VAL A 78 -31.17 -15.50 19.66
N TYR A 79 -31.06 -14.69 18.61
CA TYR A 79 -32.20 -13.97 18.03
C TYR A 79 -32.85 -14.72 16.86
N GLY A 80 -32.19 -15.77 16.36
CA GLY A 80 -32.62 -16.49 15.16
C GLY A 80 -34.06 -17.01 15.18
N PRO A 81 -34.59 -17.51 16.30
CA PRO A 81 -36.01 -17.89 16.39
C PRO A 81 -36.98 -16.72 16.18
N LEU A 82 -36.61 -15.51 16.60
CA LEU A 82 -37.43 -14.29 16.51
C LEU A 82 -37.24 -13.51 15.20
N MET A 83 -36.15 -13.75 14.47
CA MET A 83 -35.84 -12.99 13.26
C MET A 83 -36.96 -13.09 12.21
N PRO A 84 -37.30 -12.00 11.50
CA PRO A 84 -38.19 -12.05 10.34
C PRO A 84 -37.68 -13.04 9.28
N GLU A 85 -38.62 -13.70 8.61
CA GLU A 85 -38.37 -14.85 7.74
C GLU A 85 -37.43 -14.51 6.55
N VAL A 86 -37.58 -13.32 5.96
CA VAL A 86 -36.79 -12.84 4.81
C VAL A 86 -35.52 -12.06 5.19
N ALA A 87 -35.34 -11.69 6.47
CA ALA A 87 -34.18 -10.90 6.88
C ALA A 87 -32.85 -11.66 6.65
N GLU A 88 -32.89 -12.99 6.79
CA GLU A 88 -31.76 -13.89 6.56
C GLU A 88 -31.19 -13.71 5.15
N TYR A 89 -32.07 -13.69 4.16
CA TYR A 89 -31.75 -13.58 2.75
C TYR A 89 -30.95 -12.31 2.45
N TRP A 90 -31.37 -11.18 3.02
CA TRP A 90 -30.70 -9.90 2.79
C TRP A 90 -29.38 -9.78 3.55
N ILE A 91 -29.30 -10.28 4.78
CA ILE A 91 -28.06 -10.25 5.58
C ILE A 91 -26.97 -11.03 4.85
N MET A 92 -27.28 -12.26 4.44
CA MET A 92 -26.34 -13.15 3.78
C MET A 92 -26.12 -12.79 2.30
N GLY A 93 -27.15 -12.28 1.62
CA GLY A 93 -27.12 -11.90 0.21
C GLY A 93 -26.38 -10.59 -0.06
N ILE A 94 -26.27 -9.68 0.90
CA ILE A 94 -25.64 -8.37 0.69
C ILE A 94 -24.31 -8.26 1.46
N TRP A 95 -24.34 -8.39 2.78
CA TRP A 95 -23.23 -7.94 3.62
C TRP A 95 -21.95 -8.73 3.38
N LEU A 96 -22.08 -10.06 3.28
CA LEU A 96 -20.96 -10.96 3.05
C LEU A 96 -20.34 -10.77 1.64
N PRO A 97 -21.10 -10.85 0.53
CA PRO A 97 -20.53 -10.66 -0.81
C PRO A 97 -19.92 -9.27 -1.02
N LEU A 98 -20.57 -8.22 -0.53
CA LEU A 98 -20.04 -6.85 -0.64
C LEU A 98 -18.76 -6.67 0.20
N GLY A 99 -18.73 -7.23 1.42
CA GLY A 99 -17.54 -7.22 2.27
C GLY A 99 -16.36 -7.94 1.63
N ILE A 100 -16.59 -9.15 1.09
CA ILE A 100 -15.57 -9.93 0.36
C ILE A 100 -15.09 -9.18 -0.89
N ALA A 101 -15.98 -8.56 -1.66
CA ALA A 101 -15.61 -7.82 -2.86
C ALA A 101 -14.69 -6.62 -2.56
N LEU A 102 -15.03 -5.80 -1.56
CA LEU A 102 -14.17 -4.70 -1.10
C LEU A 102 -12.85 -5.21 -0.52
N PHE A 103 -12.89 -6.34 0.20
CA PHE A 103 -11.70 -6.97 0.73
C PHE A 103 -10.72 -7.41 -0.38
N HIS A 104 -11.24 -8.02 -1.44
CA HIS A 104 -10.43 -8.36 -2.61
C HIS A 104 -9.88 -7.12 -3.31
N ALA A 105 -10.69 -6.06 -3.48
CA ALA A 105 -10.22 -4.78 -4.01
C ALA A 105 -9.00 -4.26 -3.23
N SER A 106 -9.02 -4.39 -1.91
CA SER A 106 -7.90 -4.00 -1.07
C SER A 106 -6.68 -4.90 -1.25
N ASN A 107 -6.87 -6.22 -1.44
CA ASN A 107 -5.77 -7.18 -1.54
C ASN A 107 -5.09 -7.21 -2.91
N THR A 108 -5.80 -6.89 -4.00
CA THR A 108 -5.18 -6.82 -5.34
C THR A 108 -4.09 -5.74 -5.41
N ARG A 109 -4.20 -4.71 -4.56
CA ARG A 109 -3.20 -3.64 -4.39
C ARG A 109 -1.80 -4.17 -4.04
N PHE A 110 -1.70 -5.27 -3.29
CA PHE A 110 -0.41 -5.90 -2.96
C PHE A 110 0.38 -6.29 -4.21
N LEU A 111 -0.26 -7.05 -5.11
CA LEU A 111 0.39 -7.53 -6.32
C LEU A 111 0.67 -6.38 -7.30
N TYR A 112 -0.18 -5.36 -7.32
CA TYR A 112 0.09 -4.15 -8.09
C TYR A 112 1.35 -3.44 -7.59
N VAL A 113 1.41 -3.12 -6.29
CA VAL A 113 2.58 -2.45 -5.69
C VAL A 113 3.85 -3.28 -5.89
N ALA A 114 3.80 -4.59 -5.62
CA ALA A 114 4.94 -5.47 -5.79
C ALA A 114 5.45 -5.55 -7.25
N ASN A 115 4.55 -5.46 -8.24
CA ASN A 115 4.96 -5.45 -9.65
C ASN A 115 5.45 -4.08 -10.09
N ALA A 116 4.77 -3.00 -9.69
CA ALA A 116 5.15 -1.65 -10.08
C ALA A 116 6.49 -1.23 -9.45
N GLN A 117 6.80 -1.68 -8.22
CA GLN A 117 8.09 -1.44 -7.58
C GLN A 117 9.26 -2.15 -8.27
N LYS A 118 9.05 -3.21 -9.06
CA LYS A 118 10.14 -3.88 -9.82
C LYS A 118 10.86 -2.94 -10.78
N LYS A 119 10.21 -1.88 -11.27
CA LYS A 119 10.83 -0.89 -12.16
C LYS A 119 11.98 -0.13 -11.50
N TYR A 120 11.97 -0.04 -10.16
CA TYR A 120 13.04 0.57 -9.39
C TYR A 120 14.17 -0.41 -9.04
N ALA A 121 13.99 -1.72 -9.24
CA ALA A 121 15.01 -2.72 -8.91
C ALA A 121 16.14 -2.78 -9.95
N LYS A 122 15.85 -2.42 -11.21
CA LYS A 122 16.85 -2.29 -12.27
C LYS A 122 17.02 -0.82 -12.61
N ARG A 123 18.21 -0.44 -13.07
CA ARG A 123 18.50 0.88 -13.65
C ARG A 123 17.78 0.97 -15.01
N THR A 124 16.46 1.08 -14.96
CA THR A 124 15.65 1.10 -16.17
C THR A 124 15.64 2.53 -16.71
N THR A 125 16.40 2.77 -17.78
CA THR A 125 16.35 3.99 -18.62
C THR A 125 15.09 4.03 -19.50
N GLU A 126 13.98 3.42 -19.05
CA GLU A 126 12.75 3.50 -19.86
C GLU A 126 12.14 4.90 -19.69
N PRO A 127 12.01 5.67 -20.78
CA PRO A 127 11.40 6.99 -20.73
C PRO A 127 9.95 6.88 -20.26
N TYR A 128 9.58 7.82 -19.40
CA TYR A 128 8.24 8.00 -18.87
C TYR A 128 7.20 7.94 -20.01
N ARG A 129 6.27 6.98 -19.95
CA ARG A 129 5.14 6.89 -20.91
C ARG A 129 4.00 7.79 -20.42
N ILE A 130 4.04 9.08 -20.75
CA ILE A 130 2.79 9.86 -20.75
C ILE A 130 1.90 9.25 -21.83
N PHE A 131 0.68 8.88 -21.47
CA PHE A 131 -0.37 8.65 -22.46
C PHE A 131 -0.68 9.97 -23.14
N THR A 132 0.01 10.28 -24.24
CA THR A 132 -0.28 11.46 -25.04
C THR A 132 -1.71 11.34 -25.58
N ARG A 133 -2.53 12.37 -25.31
CA ARG A 133 -3.91 12.49 -25.79
C ARG A 133 -3.85 12.58 -27.31
N ARG A 134 -4.36 11.57 -28.05
CA ARG A 134 -4.62 11.73 -29.49
C ARG A 134 -5.80 12.70 -29.66
N PRO A 135 -5.63 13.89 -30.27
CA PRO A 135 -6.75 14.74 -30.62
C PRO A 135 -7.39 14.18 -31.90
N GLY A 136 -8.59 13.63 -31.76
CA GLY A 136 -9.45 13.19 -32.85
C GLY A 136 -10.87 12.98 -32.31
N ARG A 137 -11.89 12.96 -33.17
CA ARG A 137 -13.25 12.59 -32.75
C ARG A 137 -13.22 11.14 -32.25
N VAL A 138 -13.21 10.98 -30.93
CA VAL A 138 -13.09 9.69 -30.26
C VAL A 138 -14.49 9.06 -30.17
N SER A 139 -14.65 7.82 -30.65
CA SER A 139 -15.92 7.11 -30.47
C SER A 139 -16.18 6.86 -28.98
N LEU A 140 -17.44 6.71 -28.55
CA LEU A 140 -17.77 6.43 -27.13
C LEU A 140 -16.95 5.25 -26.56
N ARG A 141 -16.67 4.22 -27.37
CA ARG A 141 -15.88 3.05 -26.98
C ARG A 141 -14.40 3.40 -26.77
N GLU A 142 -13.86 4.27 -27.61
CA GLU A 142 -12.48 4.75 -27.50
C GLU A 142 -12.35 5.76 -26.35
N ALA A 143 -13.37 6.58 -26.10
CA ALA A 143 -13.40 7.52 -24.99
C ALA A 143 -13.43 6.77 -23.65
N VAL A 144 -14.25 5.72 -23.54
CA VAL A 144 -14.25 4.82 -22.36
C VAL A 144 -12.91 4.10 -22.22
N LYS A 145 -12.29 3.66 -23.33
CA LYS A 145 -10.97 3.01 -23.29
C LYS A 145 -9.86 3.96 -22.81
N VAL A 146 -9.82 5.19 -23.31
CA VAL A 146 -8.84 6.20 -22.91
C VAL A 146 -9.07 6.62 -21.46
N TRP A 147 -10.32 6.88 -21.08
CA TRP A 147 -10.70 7.14 -19.69
C TRP A 147 -10.26 6.00 -18.77
N TRP A 148 -10.55 4.75 -19.15
CA TRP A 148 -10.13 3.58 -18.38
C TRP A 148 -8.61 3.48 -18.27
N GLN A 149 -7.86 3.78 -19.31
CA GLN A 149 -6.39 3.75 -19.28
C GLN A 149 -5.80 4.80 -18.33
N GLN A 150 -6.43 5.98 -18.26
CA GLN A 150 -5.99 7.11 -17.44
C GLN A 150 -6.29 6.97 -15.94
N LEU A 151 -7.27 6.15 -15.55
CA LEU A 151 -7.57 5.95 -14.14
C LEU A 151 -6.38 5.34 -13.38
N ASP A 152 -6.09 5.88 -12.20
CA ASP A 152 -5.18 5.24 -11.25
C ASP A 152 -5.62 3.82 -10.94
N TYR A 153 -4.66 2.96 -10.58
CA TYR A 153 -4.95 1.57 -10.23
C TYR A 153 -6.05 1.43 -9.15
N SER A 154 -6.05 2.32 -8.16
CA SER A 154 -7.06 2.34 -7.10
C SER A 154 -8.46 2.61 -7.66
N ASN A 155 -8.58 3.56 -8.60
CA ASN A 155 -9.86 3.92 -9.21
C ASN A 155 -10.33 2.86 -10.20
N LYS A 156 -9.42 2.25 -10.98
CA LYS A 156 -9.72 1.08 -11.83
C LYS A 156 -10.27 -0.07 -11.01
N THR A 157 -9.64 -0.36 -9.87
CA THR A 157 -10.06 -1.43 -8.97
C THR A 157 -11.43 -1.12 -8.36
N LEU A 158 -11.64 0.10 -7.86
CA LEU A 158 -12.92 0.54 -7.30
C LEU A 158 -14.05 0.50 -8.33
N ALA A 159 -13.80 0.96 -9.56
CA ALA A 159 -14.78 0.89 -10.64
C ALA A 159 -15.13 -0.57 -11.01
N THR A 160 -14.12 -1.43 -11.16
CA THR A 160 -14.33 -2.86 -11.47
C THR A 160 -15.15 -3.54 -10.37
N VAL A 161 -14.76 -3.34 -9.11
CA VAL A 161 -15.45 -3.93 -7.96
C VAL A 161 -16.85 -3.33 -7.78
N GLY A 162 -17.04 -2.03 -8.02
CA GLY A 162 -18.34 -1.37 -7.97
C GLY A 162 -19.32 -1.92 -9.01
N VAL A 163 -18.86 -2.22 -10.23
CA VAL A 163 -19.68 -2.89 -11.25
C VAL A 163 -20.06 -4.31 -10.79
N GLY A 164 -19.09 -5.08 -10.28
CA GLY A 164 -19.36 -6.43 -9.76
C GLY A 164 -20.34 -6.44 -8.58
N MET A 165 -20.19 -5.50 -7.64
CA MET A 165 -21.10 -5.30 -6.51
C MET A 165 -22.50 -4.92 -6.98
N SER A 166 -22.61 -4.03 -7.97
CA SER A 166 -23.91 -3.62 -8.54
C SER A 166 -24.61 -4.79 -9.22
N LEU A 167 -23.87 -5.59 -10.00
CA LEU A 167 -24.37 -6.82 -10.63
C LEU A 167 -24.86 -7.80 -9.57
N HIS A 168 -24.08 -8.00 -8.49
CA HIS A 168 -24.43 -8.91 -7.40
C HIS A 168 -25.71 -8.49 -6.67
N VAL A 169 -25.83 -7.20 -6.32
CA VAL A 169 -27.05 -6.66 -5.69
C VAL A 169 -28.24 -6.83 -6.63
N SER A 170 -28.07 -6.51 -7.92
CA SER A 170 -29.13 -6.67 -8.93
C SER A 170 -29.58 -8.12 -9.05
N LEU A 171 -28.63 -9.07 -9.04
CA LEU A 171 -28.93 -10.50 -9.09
C LEU A 171 -29.61 -10.99 -7.80
N THR A 172 -29.22 -10.47 -6.63
CA THR A 172 -29.86 -10.77 -5.35
C THR A 172 -31.31 -10.26 -5.32
N VAL A 173 -31.54 -9.03 -5.76
CA VAL A 173 -32.90 -8.46 -5.90
C VAL A 173 -33.71 -9.25 -6.92
N PHE A 174 -33.12 -9.60 -8.06
CA PHE A 174 -33.78 -10.42 -9.08
C PHE A 174 -34.21 -11.78 -8.52
N MET A 175 -33.32 -12.49 -7.83
CA MET A 175 -33.63 -13.79 -7.21
C MET A 175 -34.75 -13.68 -6.16
N PHE A 176 -34.74 -12.61 -5.36
CA PHE A 176 -35.81 -12.33 -4.41
C PHE A 176 -37.17 -12.18 -5.11
N LEU A 177 -37.23 -11.38 -6.18
CA LEU A 177 -38.47 -11.08 -6.90
C LEU A 177 -39.03 -12.27 -7.68
N ILE A 178 -38.18 -13.13 -8.24
CA ILE A 178 -38.66 -14.27 -9.04
C ILE A 178 -39.06 -15.47 -8.19
N SER A 179 -38.52 -15.62 -6.98
CA SER A 179 -38.81 -16.79 -6.15
C SER A 179 -40.11 -16.58 -5.38
N ARG A 180 -41.08 -17.46 -5.63
CA ARG A 180 -42.36 -17.51 -4.89
C ARG A 180 -42.18 -17.94 -3.43
N LYS A 181 -40.95 -18.29 -3.05
CA LYS A 181 -40.55 -18.61 -1.70
C LYS A 181 -40.64 -17.44 -0.73
N PHE A 182 -40.47 -16.23 -1.24
CA PHE A 182 -40.46 -14.99 -0.46
C PHE A 182 -41.75 -14.17 -0.63
N HIS A 183 -42.67 -14.63 -1.48
CA HIS A 183 -43.85 -13.88 -1.91
C HIS A 183 -45.05 -14.81 -2.05
N ASP A 184 -46.17 -14.49 -1.38
CA ASP A 184 -47.38 -15.31 -1.46
C ASP A 184 -48.13 -15.14 -2.81
N SER A 185 -47.97 -13.99 -3.49
CA SER A 185 -48.83 -13.62 -4.64
C SER A 185 -48.19 -13.77 -6.02
N TYR A 186 -46.86 -13.71 -6.15
CA TYR A 186 -46.17 -13.73 -7.44
C TYR A 186 -44.81 -14.45 -7.37
N GLY A 187 -44.29 -14.85 -8.53
CA GLY A 187 -43.03 -15.59 -8.68
C GLY A 187 -43.20 -16.85 -9.54
N ILE A 188 -42.13 -17.63 -9.67
CA ILE A 188 -42.09 -18.85 -10.47
C ILE A 188 -42.81 -20.00 -9.75
N ASN A 189 -43.82 -20.59 -10.39
CA ASN A 189 -44.54 -21.76 -9.88
C ASN A 189 -43.57 -22.91 -9.58
N GLY A 190 -43.78 -23.62 -8.46
CA GLY A 190 -42.90 -24.70 -8.00
C GLY A 190 -41.74 -24.27 -7.10
N THR A 191 -41.56 -22.97 -6.84
CA THR A 191 -40.64 -22.45 -5.79
C THR A 191 -41.36 -22.12 -4.47
N GLU A 192 -42.67 -22.30 -4.44
CA GLU A 192 -43.51 -21.99 -3.28
C GLU A 192 -43.25 -22.91 -2.09
N VAL A 193 -43.38 -22.34 -0.89
CA VAL A 193 -43.22 -23.06 0.38
C VAL A 193 -44.52 -22.99 1.14
N THR A 194 -45.04 -24.16 1.51
CA THR A 194 -46.27 -24.32 2.28
C THR A 194 -45.97 -24.83 3.69
N GLY A 195 -46.91 -24.68 4.61
CA GLY A 195 -46.75 -25.08 6.02
C GLY A 195 -46.92 -23.92 7.00
N THR A 196 -46.62 -24.21 8.26
CA THR A 196 -46.62 -23.26 9.38
C THR A 196 -45.57 -22.15 9.18
N PRO A 197 -45.69 -21.00 9.87
CA PRO A 197 -44.69 -19.91 9.75
C PRO A 197 -43.25 -20.36 10.04
N MET A 198 -43.04 -21.29 10.99
CA MET A 198 -41.71 -21.80 11.30
C MET A 198 -41.20 -22.77 10.23
N GLU A 199 -42.05 -23.62 9.66
CA GLU A 199 -41.67 -24.50 8.54
C GLU A 199 -41.30 -23.68 7.30
N ARG A 200 -42.07 -22.62 7.01
CA ARG A 200 -41.77 -21.68 5.92
C ARG A 200 -40.41 -21.01 6.11
N LYS A 201 -40.16 -20.48 7.31
CA LYS A 201 -38.88 -19.89 7.70
C LYS A 201 -37.71 -20.86 7.55
N VAL A 202 -37.90 -22.11 7.96
CA VAL A 202 -36.85 -23.15 7.83
C VAL A 202 -36.54 -23.45 6.36
N ALA A 203 -37.56 -23.53 5.52
CA ALA A 203 -37.39 -23.79 4.10
C ALA A 203 -36.79 -22.58 3.36
N GLN A 204 -37.15 -21.34 3.71
CA GLN A 204 -36.60 -20.10 3.14
C GLN A 204 -35.08 -19.97 3.30
N GLY A 205 -34.52 -20.44 4.41
CA GLY A 205 -33.07 -20.44 4.64
C GLY A 205 -32.26 -21.40 3.78
N ARG A 206 -32.85 -22.13 2.82
CA ARG A 206 -32.13 -23.10 1.98
C ARG A 206 -32.48 -22.90 0.51
N GLY A 207 -31.88 -23.65 -0.41
CA GLY A 207 -32.32 -23.69 -1.82
C GLY A 207 -31.41 -22.99 -2.81
N TRP A 208 -31.87 -22.97 -4.07
CA TRP A 208 -31.08 -22.49 -5.21
C TRP A 208 -31.02 -20.96 -5.30
N GLU A 209 -31.91 -20.26 -4.58
CA GLU A 209 -31.98 -18.80 -4.50
C GLU A 209 -30.69 -18.16 -3.98
N TRP A 210 -29.89 -18.96 -3.27
CA TRP A 210 -28.60 -18.60 -2.67
C TRP A 210 -27.44 -18.65 -3.66
N TRP A 211 -27.63 -19.25 -4.84
CA TRP A 211 -26.58 -19.45 -5.85
C TRP A 211 -25.72 -18.21 -6.14
N PRO A 212 -26.28 -16.99 -6.29
CA PRO A 212 -25.46 -15.79 -6.52
C PRO A 212 -24.35 -15.59 -5.49
N SER A 213 -24.68 -15.73 -4.21
CA SER A 213 -23.73 -15.55 -3.11
C SER A 213 -22.72 -16.70 -3.04
N ILE A 214 -23.19 -17.93 -3.22
CA ILE A 214 -22.35 -19.14 -3.14
C ILE A 214 -21.32 -19.16 -4.28
N PHE A 215 -21.77 -18.90 -5.50
CA PHE A 215 -20.94 -18.93 -6.69
C PHE A 215 -19.75 -17.97 -6.54
N TRP A 216 -20.02 -16.73 -6.15
CA TRP A 216 -18.95 -15.75 -5.98
C TRP A 216 -18.01 -16.13 -4.84
N GLN A 217 -18.53 -16.58 -3.71
CA GLN A 217 -17.69 -17.02 -2.59
C GLN A 217 -16.75 -18.17 -2.98
N LEU A 218 -17.25 -19.18 -3.70
CA LEU A 218 -16.43 -20.28 -4.20
C LEU A 218 -15.45 -19.83 -5.28
N PHE A 219 -15.88 -19.00 -6.24
CA PHE A 219 -15.00 -18.47 -7.28
C PHE A 219 -13.79 -17.73 -6.68
N TRP A 220 -14.04 -16.86 -5.69
CA TRP A 220 -12.97 -16.13 -5.03
C TRP A 220 -12.04 -17.04 -4.23
N ALA A 221 -12.60 -17.92 -3.39
CA ALA A 221 -11.81 -18.78 -2.51
C ALA A 221 -11.05 -19.88 -3.26
N TRP A 222 -11.66 -20.49 -4.28
CA TRP A 222 -11.13 -21.71 -4.92
C TRP A 222 -10.50 -21.49 -6.29
N ILE A 223 -10.72 -20.35 -6.94
CA ILE A 223 -10.05 -20.00 -8.21
C ILE A 223 -9.08 -18.85 -7.98
N VAL A 224 -9.58 -17.71 -7.47
CA VAL A 224 -8.75 -16.51 -7.36
C VAL A 224 -7.71 -16.63 -6.25
N ALA A 225 -8.06 -17.15 -5.07
CA ALA A 225 -7.13 -17.29 -3.96
C ALA A 225 -5.91 -18.15 -4.34
N PRO A 226 -6.06 -19.35 -4.95
CA PRO A 226 -4.92 -20.12 -5.44
C PRO A 226 -4.05 -19.37 -6.46
N VAL A 227 -4.65 -18.61 -7.38
CA VAL A 227 -3.90 -17.78 -8.34
C VAL A 227 -3.08 -16.70 -7.64
N ILE A 228 -3.65 -16.05 -6.60
CA ILE A 228 -2.94 -15.05 -5.79
C ILE A 228 -1.81 -15.71 -4.99
N LEU A 229 -2.06 -16.85 -4.36
CA LEU A 229 -1.04 -17.63 -3.65
C LEU A 229 0.12 -17.98 -4.58
N PHE A 230 -0.18 -18.46 -5.80
CA PHE A 230 0.83 -18.78 -6.80
C PHE A 230 1.61 -17.54 -7.24
N ARG A 231 0.95 -16.41 -7.52
CA ARG A 231 1.63 -15.16 -7.92
C ARG A 231 2.45 -14.53 -6.80
N SER A 232 2.04 -14.70 -5.54
CA SER A 232 2.72 -14.14 -4.37
C SER A 232 3.91 -14.97 -3.88
N ARG A 233 4.10 -16.20 -4.37
CA ARG A 233 5.09 -17.17 -3.85
C ARG A 233 6.52 -16.63 -3.79
N ASN A 234 6.91 -15.81 -4.77
CA ASN A 234 8.26 -15.27 -4.90
C ASN A 234 8.43 -13.85 -4.33
N VAL A 235 7.39 -13.27 -3.74
CA VAL A 235 7.45 -11.92 -3.16
C VAL A 235 7.87 -12.03 -1.69
N HIS A 236 9.09 -11.61 -1.36
CA HIS A 236 9.62 -11.72 0.01
C HIS A 236 9.63 -10.34 0.68
N ASP A 237 8.44 -9.87 1.07
CA ASP A 237 8.29 -8.54 1.65
C ASP A 237 8.67 -8.48 3.13
N THR A 238 9.11 -7.30 3.58
CA THR A 238 9.42 -7.02 4.99
C THR A 238 8.24 -6.42 5.77
N GLN A 239 7.09 -6.25 5.11
CA GLN A 239 5.93 -5.49 5.61
C GLN A 239 4.81 -6.40 6.13
N GLY A 240 5.01 -7.73 6.13
CA GLY A 240 4.02 -8.74 6.52
C GLY A 240 2.83 -8.86 5.57
N TRP A 241 2.88 -8.27 4.37
CA TRP A 241 1.74 -8.22 3.45
C TRP A 241 1.51 -9.56 2.74
N ARG A 242 2.58 -10.28 2.38
CA ARG A 242 2.45 -11.67 1.90
C ARG A 242 1.84 -12.56 2.97
N LEU A 243 2.31 -12.47 4.21
CA LEU A 243 1.78 -13.27 5.32
C LEU A 243 0.29 -13.04 5.50
N GLN A 244 -0.14 -11.77 5.55
CA GLN A 244 -1.55 -11.42 5.58
C GLN A 244 -2.31 -12.04 4.40
N THR A 245 -1.80 -11.88 3.17
CA THR A 245 -2.48 -12.39 1.96
C THR A 245 -2.64 -13.91 2.01
N ILE A 246 -1.57 -14.64 2.36
CA ILE A 246 -1.60 -16.10 2.47
C ILE A 246 -2.60 -16.53 3.55
N GLY A 247 -2.51 -15.94 4.75
CA GLY A 247 -3.42 -16.25 5.85
C GLY A 247 -4.88 -16.04 5.43
N CYS A 248 -5.19 -14.91 4.78
CA CYS A 248 -6.53 -14.60 4.32
C CYS A 248 -7.05 -15.57 3.25
N CYS A 249 -6.21 -15.93 2.28
CA CYS A 249 -6.57 -16.90 1.26
C CYS A 249 -6.89 -18.27 1.86
N LEU A 250 -6.08 -18.74 2.81
CA LEU A 250 -6.28 -20.04 3.45
C LEU A 250 -7.52 -20.06 4.34
N SER A 251 -7.78 -18.98 5.08
CA SER A 251 -8.95 -18.87 5.95
C SER A 251 -10.26 -18.97 5.18
N GLY A 252 -10.32 -18.45 3.94
CA GLY A 252 -11.53 -18.49 3.10
C GLY A 252 -11.89 -19.87 2.54
N LEU A 253 -10.93 -20.81 2.43
CA LEU A 253 -11.13 -22.08 1.71
C LEU A 253 -12.22 -22.96 2.31
N HIS A 254 -12.26 -23.05 3.65
CA HIS A 254 -13.19 -23.93 4.36
C HIS A 254 -14.61 -23.36 4.48
N ALA A 255 -14.79 -22.03 4.36
CA ALA A 255 -16.02 -21.33 4.74
C ALA A 255 -17.26 -21.87 4.02
N ALA A 256 -17.27 -21.82 2.68
CA ALA A 256 -18.41 -22.27 1.88
C ALA A 256 -18.61 -23.80 1.93
N PRO A 257 -17.56 -24.65 1.81
CA PRO A 257 -17.72 -26.09 1.97
C PRO A 257 -18.32 -26.49 3.33
N MET A 258 -17.80 -25.95 4.43
CA MET A 258 -18.27 -26.31 5.77
C MET A 258 -19.69 -25.81 6.04
N TRP A 259 -20.04 -24.62 5.54
CA TRP A 259 -21.40 -24.10 5.59
C TRP A 259 -22.38 -25.00 4.81
N LEU A 260 -22.04 -25.42 3.59
CA LEU A 260 -22.86 -26.36 2.81
C LEU A 260 -23.00 -27.72 3.52
N ILE A 261 -21.91 -28.25 4.09
CA ILE A 261 -21.95 -29.49 4.87
C ILE A 261 -22.88 -29.33 6.08
N ALA A 262 -22.79 -28.22 6.81
CA ALA A 262 -23.65 -27.93 7.95
C ALA A 262 -25.14 -27.85 7.56
N LEU A 263 -25.46 -27.39 6.35
CA LEU A 263 -26.84 -27.34 5.86
C LEU A 263 -27.36 -28.69 5.36
N TYR A 264 -26.58 -29.40 4.57
CA TYR A 264 -27.08 -30.52 3.78
C TYR A 264 -26.71 -31.89 4.34
N ALA A 265 -25.68 -32.01 5.20
CA ALA A 265 -25.30 -33.29 5.80
C ALA A 265 -26.13 -33.58 7.06
N PRO A 266 -26.89 -34.69 7.13
CA PRO A 266 -27.68 -35.04 8.31
C PRO A 266 -26.85 -35.18 9.59
N GLY A 267 -25.60 -35.64 9.47
CA GLY A 267 -24.67 -35.81 10.59
C GLY A 267 -24.28 -34.49 11.30
N MET A 268 -24.53 -33.33 10.69
CA MET A 268 -24.29 -32.02 11.30
C MET A 268 -25.44 -31.55 12.21
N GLY A 269 -26.58 -32.25 12.23
CA GLY A 269 -27.73 -31.91 13.07
C GLY A 269 -27.38 -31.68 14.54
N PRO A 270 -26.63 -32.58 15.22
CA PRO A 270 -26.21 -32.39 16.60
C PRO A 270 -25.31 -31.17 16.81
N VAL A 271 -24.45 -30.85 15.83
CA VAL A 271 -23.54 -29.70 15.89
C VAL A 271 -24.31 -28.39 15.74
N ASN A 272 -25.28 -28.36 14.82
CA ASN A 272 -26.08 -27.17 14.52
C ASN A 272 -26.94 -26.68 15.69
N ASN A 273 -27.16 -27.53 16.71
CA ASN A 273 -27.82 -27.13 17.96
C ASN A 273 -26.98 -26.17 18.80
N TYR A 274 -25.66 -26.17 18.61
CA TYR A 274 -24.71 -25.32 19.34
C TYR A 274 -24.03 -24.32 18.42
N PHE A 275 -23.70 -24.72 17.19
CA PHE A 275 -22.94 -23.96 16.22
C PHE A 275 -23.70 -23.88 14.90
N ILE A 276 -24.41 -22.77 14.67
CA ILE A 276 -25.30 -22.64 13.52
C ILE A 276 -24.51 -22.59 12.19
N PRO A 277 -25.06 -23.09 11.07
CA PRO A 277 -24.33 -23.18 9.80
C PRO A 277 -23.53 -21.92 9.37
N PRO A 278 -24.07 -20.68 9.42
CA PRO A 278 -23.32 -19.48 9.06
C PRO A 278 -22.08 -19.20 9.92
N MET A 279 -21.98 -19.79 11.11
CA MET A 279 -20.79 -19.61 11.97
C MET A 279 -19.52 -20.19 11.34
N TRP A 280 -19.62 -21.14 10.40
CA TRP A 280 -18.45 -21.60 9.62
C TRP A 280 -17.87 -20.49 8.73
N ILE A 281 -18.74 -19.63 8.20
CA ILE A 281 -18.32 -18.42 7.47
C ILE A 281 -17.78 -17.39 8.46
N ALA A 282 -18.43 -17.23 9.61
CA ALA A 282 -17.97 -16.33 10.67
C ALA A 282 -16.55 -16.66 11.16
N VAL A 283 -16.19 -17.94 11.29
CA VAL A 283 -14.82 -18.36 11.63
C VAL A 283 -13.82 -17.85 10.59
N SER A 284 -14.13 -18.00 9.30
CA SER A 284 -13.28 -17.44 8.24
C SER A 284 -13.15 -15.92 8.34
N ILE A 285 -14.24 -15.20 8.58
CA ILE A 285 -14.22 -13.73 8.73
C ILE A 285 -13.35 -13.32 9.92
N MET A 286 -13.47 -14.01 11.05
CA MET A 286 -12.64 -13.74 12.23
C MET A 286 -11.15 -13.89 11.92
N PHE A 287 -10.76 -14.92 11.17
CA PHE A 287 -9.37 -15.06 10.72
C PHE A 287 -8.95 -13.98 9.72
N LEU A 288 -9.83 -13.60 8.79
CA LEU A 288 -9.57 -12.47 7.88
C LEU A 288 -9.31 -11.20 8.69
N GLU A 289 -10.15 -10.88 9.65
CA GLU A 289 -9.98 -9.76 10.58
C GLU A 289 -8.65 -9.85 11.33
N ILE A 290 -8.26 -11.05 11.80
CA ILE A 290 -6.99 -11.27 12.48
C ILE A 290 -5.81 -10.89 11.59
N PHE A 291 -5.75 -11.48 10.40
CA PHE A 291 -4.62 -11.29 9.50
C PHE A 291 -4.58 -9.87 8.93
N THR A 292 -5.72 -9.20 8.78
CA THR A 292 -5.81 -7.90 8.13
C THR A 292 -5.61 -6.74 9.09
N VAL A 293 -5.91 -6.92 10.37
CA VAL A 293 -5.75 -5.89 11.40
C VAL A 293 -4.51 -6.14 12.24
N PHE A 294 -4.31 -7.34 12.80
CA PHE A 294 -3.24 -7.56 13.77
C PHE A 294 -1.86 -7.75 13.13
N VAL A 295 -1.75 -8.30 11.92
CA VAL A 295 -0.45 -8.39 11.23
C VAL A 295 0.12 -6.99 10.94
N PRO A 296 -0.63 -6.03 10.37
CA PRO A 296 -0.13 -4.66 10.23
C PRO A 296 0.20 -3.97 11.57
N ILE A 297 -0.56 -4.24 12.64
CA ILE A 297 -0.25 -3.69 13.98
C ILE A 297 1.12 -4.18 14.44
N TRP A 298 1.38 -5.48 14.30
CA TRP A 298 2.65 -6.10 14.65
C TRP A 298 3.80 -5.48 13.86
N GLU A 299 3.65 -5.36 12.54
CA GLU A 299 4.69 -4.81 11.66
C GLU A 299 4.96 -3.33 11.94
N VAL A 300 3.94 -2.52 12.24
CA VAL A 300 4.13 -1.13 12.65
C VAL A 300 4.90 -1.02 13.98
N ARG A 301 4.60 -1.89 14.95
CA ARG A 301 5.33 -1.92 16.23
C ARG A 301 6.79 -2.33 16.02
N LYS A 302 7.02 -3.39 15.26
CA LYS A 302 8.36 -3.88 14.92
C LYS A 302 9.19 -2.83 14.19
N ALA A 303 8.60 -2.15 13.21
CA ALA A 303 9.27 -1.08 12.47
C ALA A 303 9.59 0.12 13.37
N ARG A 304 8.67 0.51 14.26
CA ARG A 304 8.91 1.59 15.22
C ARG A 304 10.04 1.26 16.18
N ASN A 305 10.05 0.06 16.76
CA ASN A 305 11.11 -0.38 17.66
C ASN A 305 12.46 -0.37 16.94
N LEU A 306 12.52 -0.89 15.71
CA LEU A 306 13.74 -0.87 14.90
C LEU A 306 14.22 0.55 14.60
N SER A 307 13.31 1.46 14.23
CA SER A 307 13.65 2.86 13.97
C SER A 307 14.15 3.56 15.24
N GLN A 308 13.52 3.31 16.39
CA GLN A 308 13.95 3.85 17.69
C GLN A 308 15.35 3.35 18.08
N GLU A 309 15.60 2.04 17.98
CA GLU A 309 16.93 1.45 18.22
C GLU A 309 18.00 2.05 17.30
N THR A 310 17.64 2.28 16.04
CA THR A 310 18.54 2.91 15.06
C THR A 310 18.86 4.34 15.45
N LEU A 311 17.85 5.15 15.75
CA LEU A 311 18.02 6.54 16.19
C LEU A 311 18.86 6.63 17.47
N GLU A 312 18.64 5.75 18.44
CA GLU A 312 19.47 5.67 19.64
C GLU A 312 20.92 5.28 19.30
N SER A 313 21.14 4.36 18.37
CA SER A 313 22.49 3.98 17.94
C SER A 313 23.23 5.13 17.26
N ILE A 314 22.53 5.90 16.42
CA ILE A 314 23.05 7.11 15.77
C ILE A 314 23.40 8.15 16.83
N ALA A 315 22.49 8.44 17.76
CA ALA A 315 22.72 9.41 18.83
C ALA A 315 23.92 9.03 19.71
N ARG A 316 24.08 7.74 20.05
CA ARG A 316 25.25 7.25 20.81
C ARG A 316 26.55 7.35 20.01
N TRP A 317 26.51 7.17 18.69
CA TRP A 317 27.68 7.38 17.83
C TRP A 317 28.04 8.86 17.75
N GLU A 318 27.08 9.74 17.51
CA GLU A 318 27.28 11.20 17.46
C GLU A 318 27.83 11.75 18.78
N SER A 319 27.32 11.27 19.92
CA SER A 319 27.86 11.68 21.23
C SER A 319 29.32 11.24 21.39
N ARG A 320 29.68 10.03 20.96
CA ARG A 320 31.08 9.56 21.02
C ARG A 320 32.00 10.35 20.10
N GLN A 321 31.53 10.81 18.94
CA GLN A 321 32.31 11.70 18.09
C GLN A 321 32.51 13.07 18.75
N ARG A 322 31.47 13.63 19.36
CA ARG A 322 31.54 14.94 20.05
C ARG A 322 32.41 14.91 21.31
N PHE A 323 32.41 13.82 22.07
CA PHE A 323 33.17 13.70 23.33
C PHE A 323 34.50 12.94 23.21
N GLY A 324 34.68 12.15 22.14
CA GLY A 324 35.83 11.27 21.93
C GLY A 324 36.69 11.60 20.70
N GLY A 325 36.27 12.55 19.85
CA GLY A 325 37.01 13.00 18.67
C GLY A 325 38.19 13.96 18.96
N GLY A 326 38.59 14.09 20.22
CA GLY A 326 39.67 14.98 20.67
C GLY A 326 40.62 14.29 21.64
N GLY A 327 41.15 13.12 21.26
CA GLY A 327 42.26 12.45 21.95
C GLY A 327 43.62 13.13 21.74
N GLY A 328 43.65 14.45 21.82
CA GLY A 328 44.83 15.26 22.09
C GLY A 328 44.49 16.10 23.31
N ALA A 329 44.88 15.64 24.49
CA ALA A 329 44.67 16.36 25.72
C ALA A 329 45.41 17.70 25.66
N LYS A 330 44.67 18.78 25.40
CA LYS A 330 45.02 20.14 25.84
C LYS A 330 43.75 20.85 26.29
N ASP A 331 43.72 21.08 27.59
CA ASP A 331 42.91 22.01 28.36
C ASP A 331 41.86 22.83 27.62
N VAL A 332 40.60 22.58 27.97
CA VAL A 332 39.51 23.51 27.74
C VAL A 332 39.65 24.65 28.76
N LYS A 333 40.20 25.79 28.32
CA LYS A 333 39.84 27.08 28.88
C LYS A 333 38.49 27.48 28.29
N SER A 334 37.50 27.68 29.15
CA SER A 334 36.17 28.14 28.76
C SER A 334 36.23 29.54 28.16
N MET A 335 35.40 29.78 27.16
CA MET A 335 34.84 31.12 26.94
C MET A 335 33.54 31.04 26.14
N HIS A 336 32.55 31.76 26.68
CA HIS A 336 31.19 31.96 26.20
C HIS A 336 31.10 32.37 24.72
N SER A 337 30.03 31.94 24.05
CA SER A 337 29.13 32.90 23.40
C SER A 337 27.74 32.26 23.22
N GLU A 338 26.74 32.94 23.74
CA GLU A 338 25.33 32.68 23.50
C GLU A 338 24.98 33.04 22.06
N VAL A 339 24.36 32.11 21.32
CA VAL A 339 23.44 32.46 20.24
C VAL A 339 22.21 31.56 20.38
N SER A 340 21.10 32.20 20.73
CA SER A 340 19.75 31.65 20.69
C SER A 340 19.40 31.21 19.26
N GLY A 341 19.20 29.90 19.11
CA GLY A 341 18.57 29.28 17.95
C GLY A 341 17.90 28.00 18.42
N THR A 342 16.64 28.08 18.80
CA THR A 342 15.83 26.97 19.31
C THR A 342 15.71 25.86 18.26
N THR A 343 16.57 24.85 18.34
CA THR A 343 16.41 23.56 17.65
C THR A 343 16.19 22.45 18.68
N TRP A 344 15.22 21.61 18.37
CA TRP A 344 14.71 20.44 19.12
C TRP A 344 15.80 19.46 19.64
N ALA A 345 17.03 19.56 19.14
CA ALA A 345 18.15 18.67 19.43
C ALA A 345 18.70 18.72 20.87
N SER A 346 18.44 19.77 21.64
CA SER A 346 19.08 19.98 22.97
C SER A 346 18.34 19.37 24.16
N ARG A 347 17.13 18.82 23.96
CA ARG A 347 16.27 18.39 25.09
C ARG A 347 16.39 16.91 25.51
N MET A 348 17.11 16.07 24.79
CA MET A 348 17.13 14.62 25.05
C MET A 348 18.39 14.11 25.79
N SER A 349 19.32 14.97 26.19
CA SER A 349 20.63 14.56 26.71
C SER A 349 20.69 14.49 28.24
N ARG A 350 19.74 13.85 28.93
CA ARG A 350 19.97 13.43 30.32
C ARG A 350 19.38 12.04 30.60
N ALA A 351 20.30 11.18 31.04
CA ALA A 351 20.14 9.84 31.62
C ALA A 351 20.00 8.64 30.65
N ALA A 352 21.09 7.87 30.52
CA ALA A 352 21.05 6.41 30.60
C ALA A 352 22.46 5.84 30.93
N PRO A 353 22.54 4.80 31.80
CA PRO A 353 23.79 4.21 32.23
C PRO A 353 24.36 3.23 31.20
N SER A 354 25.66 2.98 31.34
CA SER A 354 26.47 2.08 30.52
C SER A 354 26.02 0.62 30.60
N VAL A 355 25.56 0.05 29.49
CA VAL A 355 25.60 -1.39 29.25
C VAL A 355 26.26 -1.63 27.90
N GLY A 356 27.35 -2.39 27.92
CA GLY A 356 28.16 -2.69 26.76
C GLY A 356 27.44 -3.58 25.74
N SER A 357 27.58 -3.23 24.46
CA SER A 357 27.53 -4.21 23.37
C SER A 357 28.32 -3.68 22.18
N SER A 358 29.14 -4.59 21.67
CA SER A 358 30.24 -4.45 20.72
C SER A 358 29.79 -4.20 19.27
N SER A 359 30.65 -3.52 18.49
CA SER A 359 30.75 -3.54 17.01
C SER A 359 29.57 -3.05 16.15
N GLY A 360 28.30 -3.16 16.60
CA GLY A 360 27.13 -2.91 15.75
C GLY A 360 26.86 -1.46 15.37
N GLY A 361 27.42 -0.49 16.11
CA GLY A 361 27.15 0.94 15.94
C GLY A 361 27.79 1.59 14.71
N SER A 362 28.84 0.99 14.14
CA SER A 362 29.56 1.57 12.99
C SER A 362 28.84 1.41 11.65
N ILE A 363 27.86 0.49 11.55
CA ILE A 363 27.21 0.14 10.29
C ILE A 363 25.86 0.86 10.12
N LEU A 364 25.25 1.35 11.21
CA LEU A 364 24.00 2.12 11.18
C LEU A 364 24.27 3.64 11.15
N THR A 365 25.33 4.07 10.47
CA THR A 365 25.73 5.48 10.36
C THR A 365 25.40 6.03 8.97
N MET A 366 25.32 7.36 8.87
CA MET A 366 25.15 8.05 7.58
C MET A 366 26.30 7.72 6.62
N ASP A 367 27.54 7.73 7.12
CA ASP A 367 28.74 7.44 6.32
C ASP A 367 28.68 6.04 5.67
N ALA A 368 28.17 5.04 6.39
CA ALA A 368 28.05 3.67 5.87
C ALA A 368 26.99 3.59 4.74
N LEU A 369 25.90 4.34 4.88
CA LEU A 369 24.88 4.46 3.84
C LEU A 369 25.44 5.17 2.60
N GLU A 370 26.10 6.32 2.77
CA GLU A 370 26.68 7.09 1.67
C GLU A 370 27.75 6.28 0.93
N HIS A 371 28.64 5.61 1.66
CA HIS A 371 29.63 4.71 1.08
C HIS A 371 28.97 3.59 0.24
N THR A 372 27.85 3.04 0.70
CA THR A 372 27.11 2.02 -0.06
C THR A 372 26.48 2.61 -1.32
N LEU A 373 25.88 3.80 -1.24
CA LEU A 373 25.29 4.51 -2.37
C LEU A 373 26.34 4.90 -3.43
N GLU A 374 27.55 5.22 -3.01
CA GLU A 374 28.66 5.57 -3.90
C GLU A 374 29.30 4.34 -4.56
N LYS A 375 29.61 3.30 -3.77
CA LYS A 375 30.41 2.16 -4.25
C LYS A 375 29.59 1.06 -4.90
N ASN A 376 28.48 0.66 -4.28
CA ASN A 376 27.66 -0.44 -4.79
C ASN A 376 26.19 -0.31 -4.32
N PRO A 377 25.40 0.55 -4.98
CA PRO A 377 24.01 0.81 -4.60
C PRO A 377 23.05 -0.32 -5.01
N GLU A 378 23.41 -1.18 -5.96
CA GLU A 378 22.49 -2.15 -6.58
C GLU A 378 21.80 -3.09 -5.56
N PRO A 379 22.51 -3.70 -4.59
CA PRO A 379 21.86 -4.58 -3.62
C PRO A 379 20.88 -3.86 -2.70
N LEU A 380 21.17 -2.60 -2.33
CA LEU A 380 20.28 -1.78 -1.53
C LEU A 380 19.05 -1.35 -2.35
N GLN A 381 19.26 -1.01 -3.63
CA GLN A 381 18.21 -0.67 -4.56
C GLN A 381 17.26 -1.86 -4.79
N GLU A 382 17.79 -3.05 -5.08
CA GLU A 382 16.99 -4.26 -5.24
C GLU A 382 16.21 -4.60 -3.95
N PHE A 383 16.86 -4.50 -2.79
CA PHE A 383 16.18 -4.71 -1.51
C PHE A 383 15.02 -3.72 -1.30
N SER A 384 15.28 -2.43 -1.52
CA SER A 384 14.27 -1.38 -1.33
C SER A 384 13.08 -1.57 -2.25
N ALA A 385 13.31 -1.94 -3.51
CA ALA A 385 12.27 -2.16 -4.51
C ALA A 385 11.50 -3.48 -4.29
N LEU A 386 12.19 -4.60 -4.13
CA LEU A 386 11.56 -5.93 -4.15
C LEU A 386 11.06 -6.41 -2.79
N LYS A 387 11.59 -5.86 -1.70
CA LYS A 387 11.28 -6.33 -0.33
C LYS A 387 10.69 -5.25 0.57
N ASP A 388 11.20 -4.03 0.54
CA ASP A 388 10.71 -2.93 1.40
C ASP A 388 9.55 -2.14 0.77
N PHE A 389 9.39 -2.23 -0.56
CA PHE A 389 8.47 -1.42 -1.37
C PHE A 389 8.68 0.09 -1.17
N SER A 390 9.95 0.48 -1.17
CA SER A 390 10.44 1.85 -1.00
C SER A 390 11.52 2.20 -2.03
N GLY A 391 11.48 1.55 -3.20
CA GLY A 391 12.50 1.66 -4.24
C GLY A 391 12.60 3.06 -4.84
N GLU A 392 11.50 3.83 -4.80
CA GLU A 392 11.44 5.21 -5.26
C GLU A 392 12.46 6.12 -4.56
N ASN A 393 12.74 5.87 -3.27
CA ASN A 393 13.66 6.69 -2.48
C ASN A 393 15.11 6.50 -2.95
N VAL A 394 15.54 5.26 -3.11
CA VAL A 394 16.91 4.96 -3.59
C VAL A 394 17.05 5.37 -5.05
N ALA A 395 16.04 5.07 -5.89
CA ALA A 395 16.05 5.46 -7.30
C ALA A 395 16.11 6.98 -7.49
N PHE A 396 15.42 7.76 -6.68
CA PHE A 396 15.53 9.23 -6.67
C PHE A 396 16.96 9.70 -6.39
N LEU A 397 17.61 9.18 -5.35
CA LEU A 397 19.00 9.54 -5.02
C LEU A 397 19.96 9.20 -6.17
N MET A 398 19.77 8.04 -6.80
CA MET A 398 20.56 7.63 -7.96
C MET A 398 20.35 8.56 -9.15
N ARG A 399 19.10 8.97 -9.41
CA ARG A 399 18.77 9.87 -10.53
C ARG A 399 19.29 11.29 -10.32
N VAL A 400 19.25 11.81 -9.09
CA VAL A 400 19.84 13.11 -8.73
C VAL A 400 21.36 13.06 -8.85
N ARG A 401 22.00 11.98 -8.40
CA ARG A 401 23.45 11.79 -8.55
C ARG A 401 23.86 11.76 -10.02
N ASP A 402 23.15 10.99 -10.85
CA ASP A 402 23.42 10.90 -12.27
C ASP A 402 23.21 12.25 -12.97
N TRP A 403 22.15 13.00 -12.61
CA TRP A 403 21.90 14.36 -13.11
C TRP A 403 23.03 15.34 -12.76
N LYS A 404 23.56 15.28 -11.53
CA LYS A 404 24.72 16.10 -11.10
C LYS A 404 25.98 15.76 -11.89
N ILE A 405 26.24 14.48 -12.16
CA ILE A 405 27.39 14.02 -12.96
C ILE A 405 27.24 14.49 -14.41
N GLU A 406 26.07 14.30 -15.01
CA GLU A 406 25.77 14.67 -16.40
C GLU A 406 25.98 16.17 -16.65
N HIS A 407 25.56 17.02 -15.70
CA HIS A 407 25.67 18.46 -15.81
C HIS A 407 26.94 19.04 -15.15
N SER A 408 27.89 18.18 -14.76
CA SER A 408 29.16 18.57 -14.12
C SER A 408 29.00 19.49 -12.89
N ILE A 409 27.91 19.33 -12.14
CA ILE A 409 27.65 20.06 -10.90
C ILE A 409 28.66 19.56 -9.86
N THR A 410 29.64 20.40 -9.53
CA THR A 410 30.77 20.01 -8.67
C THR A 410 30.29 19.90 -7.23
N VAL A 411 30.17 18.67 -6.71
CA VAL A 411 29.97 18.45 -5.27
C VAL A 411 31.25 18.87 -4.54
N PRO A 412 31.21 19.84 -3.61
CA PRO A 412 32.40 20.16 -2.81
C PRO A 412 32.75 18.94 -1.95
N LYS A 413 33.81 18.21 -2.31
CA LYS A 413 34.43 17.25 -1.39
C LYS A 413 35.02 18.05 -0.24
N SER A 414 34.46 17.89 0.96
CA SER A 414 35.11 18.39 2.17
C SER A 414 36.45 17.68 2.37
N LEU A 415 37.53 18.44 2.19
CA LEU A 415 38.83 18.34 2.86
C LEU A 415 39.58 16.99 2.80
N GLY A 416 40.59 16.93 1.94
CA GLY A 416 41.67 15.94 2.07
C GLY A 416 42.53 15.73 0.82
N SER A 417 43.32 16.73 0.43
CA SER A 417 44.72 16.58 -0.01
C SER A 417 45.12 17.82 -0.83
N ALA A 418 45.74 18.77 -0.14
CA ALA A 418 46.42 19.90 -0.77
C ALA A 418 47.90 19.53 -0.97
N SER A 419 48.23 19.08 -2.18
CA SER A 419 49.56 19.10 -2.79
C SER A 419 49.36 18.63 -4.24
N SER A 420 49.64 19.36 -5.30
CA SER A 420 50.75 20.28 -5.54
C SER A 420 50.35 21.30 -6.62
N ALA A 421 50.69 22.57 -6.39
CA ALA A 421 50.70 23.60 -7.42
C ALA A 421 52.10 23.73 -8.06
N LEU A 422 52.14 24.42 -9.22
CA LEU A 422 53.21 24.72 -10.19
C LEU A 422 53.45 23.62 -11.23
N SER A 423 53.45 23.87 -12.54
CA SER A 423 53.69 25.06 -13.39
C SER A 423 52.81 24.95 -14.65
N GLY A 424 52.22 25.97 -15.28
CA GLY A 424 52.81 27.21 -15.80
C GLY A 424 52.74 27.21 -17.33
N SER A 425 51.84 27.99 -17.93
CA SER A 425 52.01 28.67 -19.24
C SER A 425 50.79 29.54 -19.54
N GLU A 426 51.03 30.83 -19.66
CA GLU A 426 50.11 31.85 -20.15
C GLU A 426 49.89 31.66 -21.65
N ASP A 427 48.63 31.49 -22.08
CA ASP A 427 48.06 31.93 -23.36
C ASP A 427 46.75 31.17 -23.61
N GLU A 428 45.65 31.64 -23.01
CA GLU A 428 44.33 31.51 -23.65
C GLU A 428 43.37 32.56 -23.08
N LYS A 429 43.11 33.56 -23.90
CA LYS A 429 42.03 34.53 -23.75
C LYS A 429 40.72 33.72 -23.63
N PRO A 430 39.95 33.78 -22.52
CA PRO A 430 38.71 33.02 -22.45
C PRO A 430 37.66 33.68 -23.36
N PRO A 431 37.03 32.97 -24.30
CA PRO A 431 35.79 33.42 -24.86
C PRO A 431 34.62 32.64 -24.23
N LEU A 432 33.57 33.41 -23.96
CA LEU A 432 32.15 33.02 -23.88
C LEU A 432 31.61 32.60 -22.51
N THR A 433 30.82 33.53 -21.96
CA THR A 433 29.56 33.34 -21.21
C THR A 433 29.07 31.89 -21.07
N PRO A 434 28.68 31.42 -19.88
CA PRO A 434 28.07 30.10 -19.72
C PRO A 434 26.85 30.00 -20.65
N THR A 435 26.88 28.98 -21.48
CA THR A 435 25.98 28.69 -22.58
C THR A 435 24.53 28.54 -22.09
N LYS A 436 23.63 29.42 -22.53
CA LYS A 436 22.17 29.35 -22.24
C LYS A 436 21.56 27.97 -22.53
N THR A 437 22.14 27.21 -23.44
CA THR A 437 21.73 25.83 -23.81
C THR A 437 21.95 24.84 -22.66
N SER A 438 23.07 24.93 -21.93
CA SER A 438 23.40 23.99 -20.85
C SER A 438 22.45 24.12 -19.64
N SER A 439 22.01 25.34 -19.33
CA SER A 439 21.05 25.58 -18.24
C SER A 439 19.65 25.02 -18.55
N ARG A 440 19.26 24.99 -19.83
CA ARG A 440 17.96 24.45 -20.26
C ARG A 440 17.95 22.94 -20.21
N ASP A 441 18.97 22.29 -20.75
CA ASP A 441 19.09 20.83 -20.72
C ASP A 441 19.14 20.33 -19.25
N MET A 442 19.80 21.10 -18.37
CA MET A 442 19.82 20.87 -16.92
C MET A 442 18.43 20.98 -16.29
N PHE A 443 17.65 22.00 -16.66
CA PHE A 443 16.28 22.19 -16.19
C PHE A 443 15.34 21.09 -16.70
N GLU A 444 15.40 20.75 -17.98
CA GLU A 444 14.58 19.68 -18.58
C GLU A 444 14.86 18.34 -17.89
N SER A 445 16.14 18.01 -17.68
CA SER A 445 16.53 16.81 -16.93
C SER A 445 16.05 16.81 -15.48
N ALA A 446 16.06 17.96 -14.81
CA ALA A 446 15.52 18.11 -13.45
C ALA A 446 13.98 17.99 -13.42
N LEU A 447 13.29 18.52 -14.43
CA LEU A 447 11.85 18.41 -14.57
C LEU A 447 11.41 16.95 -14.69
N HIS A 448 12.19 16.10 -15.38
CA HIS A 448 11.95 14.66 -15.41
C HIS A 448 12.01 14.02 -14.01
N ILE A 449 13.00 14.39 -13.19
CA ILE A 449 13.11 13.90 -11.82
C ILE A 449 11.88 14.32 -11.00
N TYR A 450 11.42 15.57 -11.17
CA TYR A 450 10.20 16.04 -10.53
C TYR A 450 8.98 15.22 -10.95
N LEU A 451 8.77 15.00 -12.25
CA LEU A 451 7.65 14.22 -12.78
C LEU A 451 7.66 12.76 -12.28
N ASP A 452 8.83 12.13 -12.22
CA ASP A 452 8.97 10.71 -11.88
C ASP A 452 8.82 10.40 -10.38
N PHE A 453 9.27 11.31 -9.52
CA PHE A 453 9.42 11.04 -8.08
C PHE A 453 8.65 11.99 -7.16
N ILE A 454 8.37 13.23 -7.58
CA ILE A 454 7.89 14.29 -6.69
C ILE A 454 6.45 14.70 -7.02
N SER A 455 6.11 14.85 -8.30
CA SER A 455 4.82 15.38 -8.76
C SER A 455 3.63 14.65 -8.13
N SER A 456 2.66 15.42 -7.62
CA SER A 456 1.45 14.85 -7.01
C SER A 456 0.53 14.13 -8.00
N THR A 457 0.66 14.44 -9.29
CA THR A 457 -0.22 13.97 -10.37
C THR A 457 0.47 12.93 -11.26
N CYS A 458 1.77 13.07 -11.47
CA CYS A 458 2.52 12.26 -12.43
C CYS A 458 3.30 11.10 -11.80
N ALA A 459 3.79 11.25 -10.56
CA ALA A 459 4.64 10.25 -9.93
C ALA A 459 3.81 9.08 -9.39
N GLU A 460 4.05 7.86 -9.91
CA GLU A 460 3.35 6.64 -9.47
C GLU A 460 3.65 6.31 -8.00
N PHE A 461 4.90 6.56 -7.56
CA PHE A 461 5.31 6.45 -6.17
C PHE A 461 6.04 7.73 -5.75
N GLN A 462 5.30 8.62 -5.10
CA GLN A 462 5.86 9.88 -4.59
C GLN A 462 6.80 9.64 -3.42
N ILE A 463 7.98 10.25 -3.48
CA ILE A 463 8.92 10.28 -2.36
C ILE A 463 8.33 11.05 -1.18
N ASN A 464 8.65 10.63 0.03
CA ASN A 464 8.07 11.21 1.24
C ASN A 464 8.85 12.45 1.70
N LEU A 465 8.46 13.62 1.20
CA LEU A 465 9.06 14.91 1.55
C LEU A 465 8.22 15.67 2.61
N SER A 466 8.88 16.61 3.30
CA SER A 466 8.17 17.56 4.15
C SER A 466 7.29 18.47 3.28
N SER A 467 6.20 19.01 3.85
CA SER A 467 5.34 19.94 3.11
C SER A 467 6.11 21.17 2.63
N GLN A 468 7.14 21.61 3.34
CA GLN A 468 7.95 22.77 2.95
C GLN A 468 8.79 22.45 1.71
N ASP A 469 9.51 21.34 1.72
CA ASP A 469 10.37 20.92 0.58
C ASP A 469 9.53 20.60 -0.66
N PHE A 470 8.39 19.94 -0.45
CA PHE A 470 7.45 19.66 -1.53
C PHE A 470 6.94 20.95 -2.18
N ARG A 471 6.47 21.92 -1.39
CA ARG A 471 5.97 23.21 -1.92
C ARG A 471 7.04 24.01 -2.62
N LYS A 472 8.29 23.95 -2.15
CA LYS A 472 9.45 24.59 -2.81
C LYS A 472 9.64 24.01 -4.21
N LEU A 473 9.71 22.68 -4.34
CA LEU A 473 9.88 22.02 -5.63
C LEU A 473 8.66 22.19 -6.55
N GLU A 474 7.45 22.12 -6.00
CA GLU A 474 6.20 22.40 -6.73
C GLU A 474 6.20 23.81 -7.32
N SER A 475 6.62 24.83 -6.55
CA SER A 475 6.68 26.21 -7.04
C SER A 475 7.66 26.45 -8.20
N ILE A 476 8.64 25.56 -8.36
CA ILE A 476 9.64 25.63 -9.43
C ILE A 476 9.16 24.84 -10.65
N PHE A 477 8.68 23.61 -10.46
CA PHE A 477 8.48 22.67 -11.57
C PHE A 477 7.02 22.48 -11.98
N GLU A 478 6.03 22.77 -11.14
CA GLU A 478 4.63 22.39 -11.41
C GLU A 478 4.05 23.05 -12.65
N ASP A 479 4.33 24.33 -12.89
CA ASP A 479 3.87 25.03 -14.09
C ASP A 479 4.51 24.45 -15.36
N ALA A 480 5.81 24.15 -15.30
CA ALA A 480 6.52 23.49 -16.40
C ALA A 480 6.01 22.06 -16.63
N ALA A 481 5.75 21.31 -15.56
CA ALA A 481 5.17 19.98 -15.60
C ALA A 481 3.79 19.99 -16.26
N ARG A 482 2.93 20.95 -15.89
CA ARG A 482 1.61 21.13 -16.51
C ARG A 482 1.71 21.48 -17.98
N LEU A 483 2.66 22.32 -18.39
CA LEU A 483 2.85 22.67 -19.79
C LEU A 483 3.29 21.46 -20.61
N VAL A 484 4.20 20.63 -20.09
CA VAL A 484 4.67 19.42 -20.77
C VAL A 484 3.61 18.32 -20.80
N VAL A 485 2.81 18.18 -19.74
CA VAL A 485 1.73 17.18 -19.65
C VAL A 485 0.49 17.59 -20.46
N ASN A 486 0.20 18.90 -20.51
CA ASN A 486 -0.95 19.48 -21.22
C ASN A 486 -0.57 20.13 -22.55
N GLU A 487 0.61 19.85 -23.13
CA GLU A 487 0.94 20.21 -24.52
C GLU A 487 0.09 19.34 -25.47
N GLU A 488 -1.22 19.60 -25.41
CA GLU A 488 -2.15 19.35 -26.48
C GLU A 488 -1.59 20.04 -27.72
N SER A 489 -1.58 19.30 -28.83
CA SER A 489 -1.23 19.82 -30.14
C SER A 489 -1.78 21.23 -30.30
N THR A 490 -0.90 22.19 -30.60
CA THR A 490 -1.30 23.48 -31.15
C THR A 490 -2.16 23.19 -32.38
N TYR A 491 -3.48 23.19 -32.20
CA TYR A 491 -4.43 22.94 -33.26
C TYR A 491 -4.39 24.17 -34.15
N ASP A 492 -3.81 24.07 -35.34
CA ASP A 492 -3.91 25.12 -36.35
C ASP A 492 -5.32 25.06 -36.96
N PRO A 493 -6.23 26.00 -36.64
CA PRO A 493 -7.57 25.99 -37.21
C PRO A 493 -7.58 26.21 -38.73
N ALA A 494 -6.46 26.68 -39.32
CA ALA A 494 -6.36 26.93 -40.75
C ALA A 494 -5.99 25.66 -41.56
N THR A 495 -5.36 24.65 -40.97
CA THR A 495 -4.89 23.45 -41.70
C THR A 495 -5.14 22.10 -41.01
N PRO A 496 -6.41 21.72 -40.76
CA PRO A 496 -6.77 20.52 -39.98
C PRO A 496 -6.43 19.16 -40.64
N PHE A 497 -5.88 19.15 -41.85
CA PHE A 497 -5.53 17.93 -42.61
C PHE A 497 -4.04 17.81 -42.96
N ALA A 498 -3.20 18.76 -42.53
CA ALA A 498 -1.80 18.83 -42.93
C ALA A 498 -0.85 17.95 -42.10
N GLU A 499 -1.25 17.52 -40.89
CA GLU A 499 -0.37 16.69 -40.05
C GLU A 499 -0.40 15.21 -40.49
N ALA A 500 0.73 14.74 -41.02
CA ALA A 500 0.98 13.32 -41.19
C ALA A 500 0.93 12.59 -39.82
N PRO A 501 0.46 11.33 -39.77
CA PRO A 501 0.39 10.59 -38.52
C PRO A 501 1.80 10.40 -37.92
N ARG A 502 2.06 11.05 -36.79
CA ARG A 502 3.30 10.92 -36.02
C ARG A 502 3.52 9.44 -35.67
N THR A 503 4.70 8.91 -36.00
CA THR A 503 5.04 7.52 -35.68
C THR A 503 5.24 7.32 -34.18
N ALA A 504 5.27 6.07 -33.70
CA ALA A 504 5.58 5.78 -32.30
C ALA A 504 6.98 6.26 -31.89
N ALA A 505 7.92 6.35 -32.85
CA ALA A 505 9.25 6.91 -32.66
C ALA A 505 9.19 8.45 -32.50
N ASP A 506 8.37 9.13 -33.30
CA ASP A 506 8.17 10.58 -33.19
C ASP A 506 7.49 10.97 -31.86
N ASN A 507 6.59 10.14 -31.34
CA ASN A 507 5.98 10.36 -30.02
C ASN A 507 6.93 10.08 -28.85
N ALA A 508 7.97 9.26 -29.05
CA ALA A 508 9.02 9.03 -28.07
C ALA A 508 10.10 10.14 -28.12
N ALA A 509 10.33 10.74 -29.29
CA ALA A 509 11.30 11.81 -29.50
C ALA A 509 10.72 13.23 -29.29
N ALA A 510 9.42 13.44 -29.52
CA ALA A 510 8.70 14.70 -29.25
C ALA A 510 8.20 14.80 -27.80
N ALA A 511 8.33 13.73 -27.04
CA ALA A 511 7.97 13.71 -25.63
C ALA A 511 9.00 14.54 -24.85
N PHE A 512 8.53 15.58 -24.14
CA PHE A 512 9.22 16.26 -23.03
C PHE A 512 10.13 17.46 -23.31
N ARG A 513 10.07 18.13 -24.46
CA ARG A 513 10.84 19.38 -24.58
C ARG A 513 10.06 20.55 -23.97
N TYR A 514 10.40 20.93 -22.74
CA TYR A 514 9.83 22.14 -22.15
C TYR A 514 10.21 23.36 -22.99
N VAL A 515 9.25 24.04 -23.62
CA VAL A 515 9.50 25.22 -24.48
C VAL A 515 9.47 26.56 -23.72
N GLY A 516 9.03 26.56 -22.46
CA GLY A 516 8.91 27.77 -21.64
C GLY A 516 10.23 28.38 -21.10
N PRO A 517 10.14 29.51 -20.38
CA PRO A 517 11.27 30.14 -19.71
C PRO A 517 11.67 29.37 -18.44
N ILE A 518 12.97 29.31 -18.14
CA ILE A 518 13.47 28.68 -16.91
C ILE A 518 13.01 29.52 -15.69
N PRO A 519 12.35 28.92 -14.70
CA PRO A 519 11.94 29.60 -13.46
C PRO A 519 13.13 30.18 -12.70
N SER A 520 12.98 31.37 -12.13
CA SER A 520 14.07 32.07 -11.41
C SER A 520 14.53 31.38 -10.13
N GLY A 521 13.74 30.45 -9.58
CA GLY A 521 14.07 29.65 -8.40
C GLY A 521 14.85 28.37 -8.69
N PHE A 522 15.19 28.09 -9.95
CA PHE A 522 15.96 26.90 -10.33
C PHE A 522 17.47 27.14 -10.24
N ASP A 523 18.17 26.23 -9.54
CA ASP A 523 19.63 26.24 -9.43
C ASP A 523 20.21 24.81 -9.38
N GLU A 524 21.54 24.70 -9.39
CA GLU A 524 22.28 23.44 -9.32
C GLU A 524 22.03 22.63 -8.02
N ASN A 525 21.54 23.29 -6.98
CA ASN A 525 21.27 22.72 -5.66
C ASN A 525 19.77 22.49 -5.41
N VAL A 526 18.92 22.57 -6.45
CA VAL A 526 17.46 22.52 -6.31
C VAL A 526 16.96 21.28 -5.54
N PHE A 527 17.67 20.15 -5.65
CA PHE A 527 17.32 18.90 -4.96
C PHE A 527 18.09 18.66 -3.65
N ALA A 528 18.95 19.56 -3.18
CA ALA A 528 19.83 19.32 -2.03
C ALA A 528 19.04 19.00 -0.74
N ASP A 529 18.02 19.80 -0.42
CA ASP A 529 17.19 19.59 0.79
C ASP A 529 16.41 18.27 0.72
N ALA A 530 15.91 17.93 -0.47
CA ALA A 530 15.21 16.67 -0.73
C ALA A 530 16.17 15.47 -0.63
N GLU A 531 17.39 15.59 -1.15
CA GLU A 531 18.42 14.54 -1.08
C GLU A 531 18.75 14.20 0.39
N ILE A 532 18.98 15.22 1.23
CA ILE A 532 19.25 15.07 2.66
C ILE A 532 18.07 14.39 3.36
N SER A 533 16.85 14.86 3.11
CA SER A 533 15.63 14.33 3.70
C SER A 533 15.42 12.85 3.35
N ILE A 534 15.64 12.48 2.09
CA ILE A 534 15.48 11.10 1.62
C ILE A 534 16.60 10.19 2.13
N LYS A 535 17.86 10.65 2.18
CA LYS A 535 18.95 9.91 2.82
C LYS A 535 18.62 9.58 4.29
N TYR A 536 18.13 10.56 5.04
CA TYR A 536 17.73 10.35 6.43
C TYR A 536 16.54 9.38 6.56
N LEU A 537 15.55 9.48 5.67
CA LEU A 537 14.43 8.56 5.61
C LEU A 537 14.89 7.10 5.38
N ILE A 538 15.79 6.89 4.43
CA ILE A 538 16.39 5.58 4.14
C ILE A 538 17.18 5.09 5.35
N LEU A 539 18.03 5.93 5.94
CA LEU A 539 18.86 5.59 7.09
C LEU A 539 18.04 5.10 8.29
N THR A 540 16.87 5.70 8.51
CA THR A 540 16.01 5.43 9.69
C THR A 540 14.98 4.31 9.47
N ASN A 541 14.70 3.93 8.22
CA ASN A 541 13.66 2.94 7.88
C ASN A 541 14.17 1.75 7.07
N THR A 542 14.73 1.99 5.88
CA THR A 542 15.11 0.94 4.93
C THR A 542 16.48 0.34 5.27
N TRP A 543 17.46 1.18 5.58
CA TRP A 543 18.84 0.78 5.88
C TRP A 543 18.94 -0.23 7.03
N PRO A 544 18.26 -0.06 8.18
CA PRO A 544 18.37 -1.00 9.29
C PRO A 544 17.78 -2.38 8.94
N LYS A 545 16.73 -2.42 8.11
CA LYS A 545 16.15 -3.68 7.62
C LYS A 545 17.11 -4.38 6.65
N TYR A 546 17.72 -3.63 5.74
CA TYR A 546 18.72 -4.13 4.80
C TYR A 546 19.93 -4.73 5.53
N VAL A 547 20.52 -4.00 6.48
CA VAL A 547 21.67 -4.45 7.26
C VAL A 547 21.34 -5.71 8.06
N ARG A 548 20.17 -5.77 8.72
CA ARG A 548 19.72 -6.97 9.45
C ARG A 548 19.59 -8.17 8.53
N GLN A 549 18.98 -8.00 7.36
CA GLN A 549 18.84 -9.10 6.41
C GLN A 549 20.20 -9.59 5.91
N ARG A 550 21.11 -8.68 5.55
CA ARG A 550 22.45 -9.04 5.08
C ARG A 550 23.23 -9.83 6.13
N ARG A 551 23.19 -9.39 7.40
CA ARG A 551 23.78 -10.14 8.52
C ARG A 551 23.17 -11.52 8.71
N SER A 552 21.85 -11.66 8.55
CA SER A 552 21.22 -12.99 8.64
C SER A 552 21.68 -13.92 7.52
N PHE A 553 21.86 -13.41 6.30
CA PHE A 553 22.41 -14.21 5.19
C PHE A 553 23.87 -14.60 5.44
N ASP A 554 24.69 -13.66 5.91
CA ASP A 554 26.11 -13.93 6.20
C ASP A 554 26.28 -14.94 7.35
N ALA A 555 25.38 -14.92 8.35
CA ALA A 555 25.39 -15.89 9.46
C ALA A 555 24.94 -17.29 9.02
N THR A 556 23.94 -17.40 8.13
CA THR A 556 23.50 -18.68 7.59
C THR A 556 24.55 -19.27 6.63
N SER A 557 25.16 -18.45 5.78
CA SER A 557 26.19 -18.93 4.84
C SER A 557 27.44 -19.42 5.57
N THR A 558 27.87 -18.73 6.65
CA THR A 558 28.98 -19.21 7.49
C THR A 558 28.63 -20.51 8.22
N ALA A 559 27.39 -20.71 8.65
CA ALA A 559 26.94 -21.95 9.29
C ALA A 559 26.82 -23.14 8.32
N GLU A 560 26.59 -22.91 7.02
CA GLU A 560 26.56 -23.96 6.00
C GLU A 560 27.96 -24.36 5.48
N THR A 561 28.99 -23.55 5.76
CA THR A 561 30.38 -23.79 5.36
C THR A 561 31.27 -24.39 6.46
N VAL A 562 30.71 -24.71 7.63
CA VAL A 562 31.38 -25.39 8.74
C VAL A 562 30.74 -26.77 8.91
#